data_AF-A0AAV3WYR0-F1
#
_entry.id   AF-A0AAV3WYR0-F1
#
_cell.length_a   1.000
_cell.length_b   1.000
_cell.length_c   1.000
_cell.angle_alpha   90.00
_cell.angle_beta   90.00
_cell.angle_gamma   90.00
#
_symmetry.space_group_name_H-M   'P 1'
#
loop_
_entity.id
_entity.type
_entity.pdbx_description
1 polymer ?
#
loop_
_entity_poly.entity_id
_entity_poly.type
_entity_poly.pdbx_seq_one_letter_code
_entity_poly.pdbx_strand_id
1 'polypeptide(L)'
;MVLEEKYTVKQLRGLRGMTQEELAKKVGVSATTIGEFESKPGRLKNAKYSTIESLAFALQVDIGDIFLDITRVKPESKQEA
;
A
#
# COMPACT_ATOMS: atom_id res chain seq x y z
N MET A 1 -8.63 15.40 -15.51
CA MET A 1 -8.62 15.32 -14.05
C MET A 1 -8.19 13.90 -13.71
N VAL A 2 -6.91 13.68 -13.41
CA VAL A 2 -6.42 12.34 -13.03
C VAL A 2 -6.51 12.31 -11.51
N LEU A 3 -7.57 11.70 -10.98
CA LEU A 3 -7.58 11.29 -9.59
C LEU A 3 -6.52 10.19 -9.49
N GLU A 4 -5.38 10.48 -8.85
CA GLU A 4 -4.42 9.43 -8.45
C GLU A 4 -5.15 8.48 -7.50
N GLU A 5 -5.81 7.46 -8.05
CA GLU A 5 -6.41 6.39 -7.25
C GLU A 5 -5.27 5.57 -6.65
N LYS A 6 -4.80 6.02 -5.48
CA LYS A 6 -3.80 5.30 -4.71
C LYS A 6 -4.47 4.05 -4.13
N TYR A 7 -3.98 2.89 -4.55
CA TYR A 7 -4.50 1.62 -4.07
C TYR A 7 -3.77 1.19 -2.79
N THR A 8 -4.53 0.56 -1.90
CA THR A 8 -3.94 -0.09 -0.72
C THR A 8 -3.15 -1.32 -1.15
N VAL A 9 -2.18 -1.73 -0.32
CA VAL A 9 -1.40 -2.96 -0.51
C VAL A 9 -2.32 -4.18 -0.73
N LYS A 10 -3.44 -4.24 -0.01
CA LYS A 10 -4.42 -5.33 -0.12
C LYS A 10 -5.09 -5.37 -1.50
N GLN A 11 -5.49 -4.22 -2.03
CA GLN A 11 -6.11 -4.11 -3.34
C GLN A 11 -5.12 -4.51 -4.43
N LEU A 12 -3.90 -3.95 -4.40
CA LEU A 12 -2.84 -4.28 -5.34
C LEU A 12 -2.51 -5.78 -5.31
N ARG A 13 -2.38 -6.35 -4.10
CA ARG A 13 -2.16 -7.79 -3.93
C ARG A 13 -3.28 -8.62 -4.56
N GLY A 14 -4.54 -8.23 -4.32
CA GLY A 14 -5.72 -8.88 -4.91
C GLY A 14 -5.75 -8.80 -6.43
N LEU A 15 -5.42 -7.65 -7.01
CA LEU A 15 -5.29 -7.46 -8.46
C LEU A 15 -4.21 -8.34 -9.09
N ARG A 16 -3.19 -8.71 -8.31
CA ARG A 16 -2.13 -9.64 -8.73
C ARG A 16 -2.42 -11.11 -8.40
N GLY A 17 -3.59 -11.40 -7.82
CA GLY A 17 -3.98 -12.76 -7.44
C GLY A 17 -3.06 -13.40 -6.39
N MET A 18 -2.35 -12.61 -5.59
CA MET A 18 -1.40 -13.13 -4.60
C MET A 18 -2.05 -13.29 -3.22
N THR A 19 -1.62 -14.31 -2.48
CA THR A 19 -1.84 -14.45 -1.04
C THR A 19 -0.87 -13.57 -0.25
N GLN A 20 -1.15 -13.34 1.04
CA GLN A 20 -0.24 -12.58 1.91
C GLN A 20 1.12 -13.28 2.07
N GLU A 21 1.14 -14.61 2.08
CA GLU A 21 2.37 -15.40 2.17
C GLU A 21 3.23 -15.28 0.91
N GLU A 22 2.62 -15.29 -0.27
CA GLU A 22 3.34 -15.13 -1.54
C GLU A 22 3.95 -13.74 -1.66
N LEU A 23 3.20 -12.70 -1.30
CA LEU A 23 3.72 -11.34 -1.27
C LEU A 23 4.86 -11.21 -0.25
N ALA A 24 4.69 -11.78 0.94
CA ALA A 24 5.71 -11.78 1.99
C ALA A 24 7.03 -12.42 1.53
N LYS A 25 6.95 -13.57 0.85
CA LYS A 25 8.13 -14.25 0.26
C LYS A 25 8.83 -13.39 -0.79
N LYS A 26 8.08 -12.71 -1.66
CA LYS A 26 8.66 -11.81 -2.68
C LYS A 26 9.33 -10.58 -2.08
N VAL A 27 8.74 -10.03 -1.03
CA VAL A 27 9.24 -8.82 -0.35
C VAL A 27 10.38 -9.14 0.62
N GLY A 28 10.46 -10.39 1.11
CA GLY A 28 11.44 -10.81 2.10
C GLY A 28 11.02 -10.46 3.54
N VAL A 29 9.72 -10.45 3.83
CA VAL A 29 9.16 -10.19 5.17
C VAL A 29 8.24 -11.33 5.61
N SER A 30 7.68 -11.24 6.82
CA SER A 30 6.69 -12.22 7.27
C SER A 30 5.28 -11.92 6.71
N ALA A 31 4.46 -12.97 6.56
CA ALA A 31 3.05 -12.80 6.18
C ALA A 31 2.29 -11.90 7.18
N THR A 32 2.62 -12.00 8.47
CA THR A 32 2.11 -11.09 9.51
C THR A 32 2.46 -9.63 9.21
N THR A 33 3.69 -9.35 8.78
CA THR A 33 4.12 -7.99 8.41
C THR A 33 3.31 -7.45 7.23
N ILE A 34 3.03 -8.28 6.21
CA ILE A 34 2.12 -7.90 5.11
C ILE A 34 0.71 -7.61 5.64
N GLY A 35 0.18 -8.47 6.53
CA GLY A 35 -1.09 -8.22 7.20
C GLY A 35 -1.13 -6.91 8.00
N GLU A 36 -0.02 -6.54 8.65
CA GLU A 36 0.12 -5.24 9.32
C GLU A 36 0.16 -4.08 8.31
N PHE A 37 0.85 -4.22 7.18
CA PHE A 37 0.87 -3.20 6.14
C PHE A 37 -0.52 -2.98 5.51
N GLU A 38 -1.31 -4.04 5.38
CA GLU A 38 -2.68 -3.97 4.86
C GLU A 38 -3.69 -3.39 5.85
N SER A 39 -3.46 -3.56 7.16
CA SER A 39 -4.41 -3.15 8.20
C SER A 39 -4.02 -1.86 8.92
N LYS A 40 -2.74 -1.50 8.96
CA LYS A 40 -2.18 -0.35 9.68
C LYS A 40 -1.34 0.51 8.72
N PRO A 41 -1.92 1.55 8.10
CA PRO A 41 -1.19 2.41 7.17
C PRO A 41 0.10 3.02 7.76
N GLY A 42 0.05 3.40 9.05
CA GLY A 42 1.21 3.92 9.77
C GLY A 42 2.39 2.94 9.91
N ARG A 43 2.16 1.63 9.76
CA ARG A 43 3.22 0.62 9.80
C ARG A 43 4.08 0.66 8.53
N LEU A 44 3.44 0.81 7.38
CA LEU A 44 4.10 0.90 6.09
C LEU A 44 4.89 2.22 5.95
N LYS A 45 4.34 3.32 6.49
CA LYS A 45 5.03 4.62 6.59
C LYS A 45 6.37 4.55 7.34
N ASN A 46 6.43 3.73 8.40
CA ASN A 46 7.63 3.58 9.23
C ASN A 46 8.51 2.40 8.77
N ALA A 47 8.18 1.74 7.65
CA ALA A 47 9.00 0.68 7.10
C ALA A 47 10.27 1.25 6.47
N LYS A 48 11.30 0.40 6.34
CA LYS A 48 12.53 0.79 5.64
C LYS A 48 12.21 1.06 4.17
N TYR A 49 12.90 2.03 3.57
CA TYR A 49 12.75 2.34 2.14
C TYR A 49 12.92 1.08 1.26
N SER A 50 13.90 0.23 1.57
CA SER A 50 14.12 -1.04 0.87
C SER A 50 12.92 -1.99 0.93
N THR A 51 12.15 -1.98 2.03
CA THR A 51 10.91 -2.77 2.13
C THR A 51 9.81 -2.21 1.25
N ILE A 52 9.69 -0.87 1.17
CA ILE A 52 8.69 -0.20 0.33
C ILE A 52 9.02 -0.43 -1.16
N GLU A 53 10.30 -0.33 -1.53
CA GLU A 53 10.79 -0.62 -2.87
C GLU A 53 10.54 -2.08 -3.27
N SER A 54 10.87 -3.04 -2.41
CA SER A 54 10.53 -4.45 -2.64
C SER A 54 9.03 -4.68 -2.76
N LEU A 55 8.20 -3.93 -2.02
CA LEU A 55 6.74 -4.00 -2.11
C LEU A 55 6.25 -3.53 -3.48
N ALA A 56 6.74 -2.37 -3.93
CA ALA A 56 6.43 -1.78 -5.23
C ALA A 56 6.84 -2.72 -6.38
N PHE A 57 8.06 -3.27 -6.29
CA PHE A 57 8.56 -4.26 -7.25
C PHE A 57 7.70 -5.54 -7.27
N ALA A 58 7.36 -6.09 -6.10
CA ALA A 58 6.54 -7.31 -6.00
C ALA A 58 5.11 -7.10 -6.51
N LEU A 59 4.56 -5.90 -6.33
CA LEU A 59 3.23 -5.51 -6.78
C LEU A 59 3.21 -4.97 -8.21
N GLN A 60 4.37 -4.76 -8.84
CA GLN A 60 4.52 -4.17 -10.17
C GLN A 60 3.79 -2.81 -10.27
N VAL A 61 4.11 -1.92 -9.35
CA VAL A 61 3.62 -0.54 -9.29
C VAL A 61 4.77 0.40 -8.95
N ASP A 62 4.59 1.71 -9.16
CA ASP A 62 5.53 2.69 -8.64
C ASP A 62 5.35 2.88 -7.14
N ILE A 63 6.43 3.28 -6.46
CA ILE A 63 6.40 3.56 -5.01
C ILE A 63 5.35 4.64 -4.68
N GLY A 64 5.13 5.60 -5.59
CA GLY A 64 4.13 6.67 -5.44
C GLY A 64 2.68 6.21 -5.49
N ASP A 65 2.42 5.06 -6.13
CA ASP A 65 1.07 4.49 -6.28
C ASP A 65 0.61 3.73 -5.03
N ILE A 66 1.56 3.30 -4.20
CA ILE A 66 1.26 2.64 -2.94
C ILE A 66 0.71 3.69 -1.98
N PHE A 67 -0.54 3.52 -1.56
CA PHE A 67 -1.15 4.41 -0.57
C PHE A 67 -0.44 4.28 0.79
N LEU A 68 0.47 5.22 1.06
CA LEU A 68 1.22 5.33 2.32
C LEU A 68 0.50 6.16 3.40
N ASP A 69 -0.76 6.55 3.16
CA ASP A 69 -1.53 7.47 4.00
C ASP A 69 -0.72 8.72 4.39
N ILE A 70 -0.12 9.35 3.38
CA ILE A 70 0.64 10.60 3.51
C ILE A 70 -0.24 11.85 3.48
N THR A 71 -1.56 11.70 3.44
CA THR A 71 -2.47 12.83 3.42
C THR A 71 -3.55 12.66 4.48
N ARG A 72 -3.35 13.29 5.64
CA ARG A 72 -4.46 14.00 6.28
C ARG A 72 -4.90 15.13 5.33
N VAL A 73 -5.53 14.79 4.21
CA VAL A 73 -6.57 15.66 3.70
C VAL A 73 -7.82 15.20 4.42
N LYS A 74 -8.23 16.01 5.41
CA LYS A 74 -9.61 16.01 5.88
C LYS A 74 -10.48 15.87 4.62
N PRO A 75 -11.47 14.97 4.56
CA PRO A 75 -12.41 15.02 3.45
C PRO A 75 -12.94 16.44 3.47
N GLU A 76 -12.61 17.23 2.44
CA GLU A 76 -13.29 18.48 2.23
C GLU A 76 -14.74 18.05 2.06
N SER A 77 -15.50 18.23 3.13
CA SER A 77 -16.94 18.20 3.14
C SER A 77 -17.32 19.04 1.94
N LYS A 78 -17.76 18.39 0.87
CA LYS A 78 -18.52 19.05 -0.18
C LYS A 78 -19.69 19.72 0.51
N GLN A 79 -19.51 20.99 0.85
CA GLN A 79 -20.61 21.91 1.01
C GLN A 79 -21.06 22.16 -0.42
N GLU A 80 -22.02 21.35 -0.88
CA GLU A 80 -22.80 21.67 -2.06
C GLU A 80 -24.26 21.78 -1.61
N ALA A 81 -24.75 23.02 -1.74
CA ALA A 81 -26.12 23.55 -1.63
C ALA A 81 -26.77 23.62 -0.24
#